data_AF-A0ABD7RYA9-F1
#
_entry.id   AF-A0ABD7RYA9-F1
#
_cell.length_a   1.000
_cell.length_b   1.000
_cell.length_c   1.000
_cell.angle_alpha   90.00
_cell.angle_beta   90.00
_cell.angle_gamma   90.00
#
_symmetry.space_group_name_H-M   'P 1'
#
loop_
_entity.id
_entity.type
_entity.pdbx_description
1 polymer ?
#
loop_
_entity_poly.entity_id
_entity_poly.type
_entity_poly.pdbx_seq_one_letter_code
_entity_poly.pdbx_strand_id
1 'polypeptide(L)' 'MSEPAVEVSAYRFALYSGAERLGLAAERGQPIALFADEATARAHGRRLYGEFAEVVELGEGEELRP' A
#
# COMPACT_ATOMS: atom_id res chain seq x y z
N MET A 1 12.44 7.76 24.18
CA MET A 1 12.95 7.97 22.81
C MET A 1 11.73 7.92 21.90
N SER A 2 11.30 9.06 21.38
CA SER A 2 10.15 9.09 20.47
C SER A 2 10.58 8.47 19.14
N GLU A 3 9.81 7.52 18.63
CA GLU A 3 10.00 7.00 17.27
C GLU A 3 9.99 8.17 16.28
N PRO A 4 10.85 8.16 15.25
CA PRO A 4 10.78 9.21 14.23
C PRO A 4 9.38 9.15 13.63
N ALA A 5 8.62 10.24 13.77
CA ALA A 5 7.38 10.41 13.04
C ALA A 5 7.75 10.36 11.56
N VAL A 6 7.57 9.19 10.94
CA VAL A 6 7.72 9.05 9.50
C VAL A 6 6.65 9.93 8.91
N GLU A 7 7.05 11.08 8.38
CA GLU A 7 6.15 12.01 7.72
C GLU A 7 5.48 11.26 6.57
N VAL A 8 4.22 10.85 6.77
CA VAL A 8 3.40 10.14 5.77
C VAL A 8 3.34 10.95 4.45
N SER A 9 3.58 12.26 4.54
CA SER A 9 3.86 13.21 3.46
C SER A 9 4.77 12.68 2.32
N ALA A 10 5.78 11.87 2.64
CA ALA A 10 6.70 11.35 1.61
C ALA A 10 6.15 10.16 0.81
N TYR A 11 5.16 9.43 1.35
CA TYR A 11 4.65 8.21 0.75
C TYR A 11 3.26 8.44 0.17
N ARG A 12 3.19 8.45 -1.16
CA ARG A 12 1.97 8.76 -1.91
C ARG A 12 1.23 7.53 -2.40
N PHE A 13 1.82 6.35 -2.32
CA PHE A 13 1.26 5.14 -2.92
C PHE A 13 1.28 3.97 -1.94
N ALA A 14 0.12 3.35 -1.75
CA ALA A 14 -0.04 2.13 -0.97
C ALA A 14 -0.19 0.91 -1.89
N LEU A 15 0.60 -0.15 -1.61
CA LEU A 15 0.52 -1.43 -2.29
C LEU A 15 -0.32 -2.42 -1.47
N TYR A 16 -1.32 -3.01 -2.08
CA TYR A 16 -2.16 -4.07 -1.52
C TYR A 16 -1.98 -5.38 -2.31
N SER A 17 -2.17 -6.51 -1.63
CA SER A 17 -2.04 -7.85 -2.22
C SER A 17 -3.25 -8.28 -3.07
N GLY A 18 -4.41 -7.64 -2.89
CA GLY A 18 -5.66 -7.99 -3.58
C GLY A 18 -6.30 -9.31 -3.12
N ALA A 19 -5.93 -9.81 -1.93
CA ALA A 19 -6.43 -11.09 -1.41
C ALA A 19 -7.96 -11.16 -1.27
N GLU A 20 -8.62 -10.02 -1.01
CA GLU A 20 -10.08 -9.92 -0.91
C GLU A 20 -10.76 -10.22 -2.25
N ARG A 21 -10.13 -9.82 -3.36
CA ARG A 21 -10.66 -10.03 -4.72
C ARG A 21 -10.58 -11.50 -5.15
N LEU A 22 -9.76 -12.28 -4.46
CA LEU A 22 -9.62 -13.72 -4.65
C LEU A 22 -10.47 -14.54 -3.68
N GLY A 23 -11.22 -13.89 -2.78
CA GLY A 23 -11.98 -14.56 -1.71
C GLY A 23 -11.08 -15.18 -0.63
N LEU A 24 -9.81 -14.78 -0.55
CA LEU A 24 -8.86 -15.25 0.47
C LEU A 24 -8.93 -14.41 1.76
N ALA A 25 -9.51 -13.22 1.68
CA ALA A 25 -9.80 -12.34 2.81
C ALA A 25 -11.22 -11.79 2.69
N ALA A 26 -11.87 -11.52 3.83
CA ALA A 26 -13.22 -10.97 3.86
C ALA A 26 -13.27 -9.49 3.44
N GLU A 27 -12.20 -8.75 3.70
CA GLU A 27 -12.07 -7.33 3.40
C GLU A 27 -10.64 -6.98 2.99
N ARG A 28 -10.47 -5.79 2.41
CA ARG A 28 -9.15 -5.25 2.11
C ARG A 28 -8.42 -4.98 3.42
N GLY A 29 -7.29 -5.66 3.61
CA GLY A 29 -6.41 -5.44 4.75
C GLY A 29 -5.58 -4.15 4.63
N GLN A 30 -4.58 -4.03 5.51
CA GLN A 30 -3.62 -2.92 5.43
C GLN A 30 -2.74 -2.98 4.18
N PRO A 31 -2.19 -1.83 3.76
CA PRO A 31 -1.12 -1.82 2.76
C PRO A 31 0.03 -2.74 3.20
N ILE A 32 0.54 -3.52 2.25
CA ILE A 32 1.73 -4.34 2.44
C ILE A 32 2.99 -3.47 2.48
N ALA A 33 3.00 -2.39 1.69
CA ALA A 33 4.10 -1.45 1.62
C ALA A 33 3.63 -0.07 1.14
N LEU A 34 4.40 0.96 1.50
CA LEU A 34 4.19 2.34 1.08
C LEU A 34 5.36 2.80 0.21
N PHE A 35 5.05 3.60 -0.80
CA PHE A 35 6.01 4.10 -1.78
C PHE A 35 5.81 5.60 -2.04
N ALA A 36 6.92 6.29 -2.26
CA ALA A 36 6.90 7.66 -2.75
C ALA A 36 6.60 7.75 -4.25
N ASP A 37 6.87 6.68 -5.00
CA ASP A 37 6.81 6.62 -6.46
C ASP A 37 5.90 5.47 -6.94
N GLU A 38 5.00 5.78 -7.87
CA GLU A 38 4.00 4.84 -8.39
C GLU A 38 4.65 3.71 -9.20
N ALA A 39 5.64 4.04 -10.03
CA ALA A 39 6.28 3.06 -10.91
C ALA A 39 6.97 1.97 -10.11
N THR A 40 7.65 2.36 -9.04
CA THR A 40 8.30 1.46 -8.09
C THR A 40 7.27 0.60 -7.35
N ALA A 41 6.17 1.19 -6.86
CA ALA A 41 5.08 0.46 -6.21
C ALA A 41 4.49 -0.62 -7.13
N ARG A 42 4.20 -0.26 -8.39
CA ARG A 42 3.65 -1.18 -9.40
C ARG A 42 4.63 -2.28 -9.77
N ALA A 43 5.90 -1.94 -9.98
CA ALA A 43 6.93 -2.93 -10.30
C ALA A 43 7.11 -3.94 -9.15
N HIS A 44 7.12 -3.45 -7.90
CA HIS A 44 7.21 -4.29 -6.72
C HIS A 44 5.98 -5.18 -6.55
N GLY A 45 4.78 -4.61 -6.65
CA GLY A 45 3.53 -5.33 -6.59
C GLY A 45 3.42 -6.43 -7.65
N ARG A 46 3.71 -6.11 -8.91
CA ARG A 46 3.69 -7.07 -10.02
C ARG A 46 4.65 -8.24 -9.79
N ARG A 47 5.81 -7.99 -9.18
CA ARG A 47 6.78 -9.03 -8.86
C ARG A 47 6.26 -10.01 -7.79
N LEU A 48 5.51 -9.52 -6.80
CA LEU A 48 5.04 -10.35 -5.68
C LEU A 48 3.68 -11.00 -5.91
N TYR A 49 2.73 -10.23 -6.44
CA TYR A 49 1.31 -10.63 -6.53
C TYR A 49 0.80 -10.65 -7.98
N GLY A 50 1.67 -10.41 -8.97
CA GLY A 50 1.29 -10.45 -10.37
C GLY A 50 0.23 -9.41 -10.72
N GLU A 51 -0.83 -9.84 -11.40
CA GLU A 51 -1.96 -9.00 -11.78
C GLU A 51 -2.90 -8.64 -10.62
N PHE A 52 -2.74 -9.31 -9.47
CA PHE A 52 -3.59 -9.09 -8.29
C PHE A 52 -3.09 -7.95 -7.41
N ALA A 53 -1.85 -7.49 -7.62
CA ALA A 53 -1.32 -6.32 -6.94
C ALA A 53 -2.17 -5.08 -7.25
N GLU A 54 -2.53 -4.34 -6.21
CA GLU A 54 -3.23 -3.08 -6.34
C GLU A 54 -2.41 -1.95 -5.74
N VAL A 55 -2.22 -0.88 -6.51
CA VAL A 55 -1.54 0.33 -6.06
C VAL A 55 -2.55 1.46 -6.03
N VAL A 56 -2.70 2.08 -4.86
CA VAL A 56 -3.64 3.19 -4.61
C VAL A 56 -2.84 4.44 -4.25
N GLU A 57 -3.14 5.57 -4.88
CA GLU A 57 -2.60 6.87 -4.46
C GLU A 57 -3.31 7.32 -3.18
N LEU A 58 -2.54 7.69 -2.16
CA LEU A 58 -3.02 8.17 -0.87
C LEU A 58 -3.35 9.66 -0.97
N GLY A 59 -4.51 10.06 -0.47
CA GLY A 59 -4.87 11.46 -0.33
C GLY A 59 -4.01 12.17 0.74
N GLU A 60 -3.93 13.50 0.67
CA GLU A 60 -3.33 14.29 1.75
C GLU A 60 -4.12 14.07 3.06
N GLY A 61 -3.48 13.42 4.05
CA GLY A 61 -4.08 13.16 5.36
C GLY A 61 -4.84 11.83 5.49
N GLU A 62 -4.68 10.90 4.55
CA GLU A 62 -5.31 9.58 4.67
C GLU A 62 -4.66 8.76 5.79
N GLU A 63 -5.38 8.67 6.91
CA GLU A 63 -4.94 7.95 8.11
C GLU A 63 -5.12 6.45 7.88
N LEU A 64 -4.00 5.77 7.60
CA LEU A 64 -3.96 4.32 7.49
C LEU A 64 -4.32 3.73 8.86
N ARG A 65 -5.56 3.22 8.99
CA ARG A 65 -6.04 2.71 10.27
C ARG A 65 -5.25 1.45 10.69
N PRO A 66 -4.80 1.38 11.96
CA PRO A 66 -4.05 0.26 12.50
C PRO A 66 -4.87 -1.02 12.60
#